data_AF-A0A1N6RUH8-F1
#
_entry.id   AF-A0A1N6RUH8-F1
#
_cell.length_a   1.000
_cell.length_b   1.000
_cell.length_c   1.000
_cell.angle_alpha   90.00
_cell.angle_beta   90.00
_cell.angle_gamma   90.00
#
_symmetry.space_group_name_H-M   'P 1'
#
loop_
_entity.id
_entity.type
_entity.pdbx_description
1 polymer ?
#
loop_
_entity_poly.entity_id
_entity_poly.type
_entity_poly.pdbx_seq_one_letter_code
_entity_poly.pdbx_strand_id
1 'polypeptide(L)'
;MNSQKISLKKNDLLLQVAERYFADRDLSRLALEGLPPGHNGPYRHPETPLRVVSHWALVTAFLYRLSGETRWHQVCCALRDYILSDAARPQGGNVYHREIEGKDRCNGLIGPAWTMEALTALGDALQDQACHDLARKLADLHPFDESWGLWRVVDLDGTVLGFDNTFNHQLWFASAAAFVADDNDSSSPVLRQVRRFLDATEQNLHIYPDGLIYHFTARRLPKAGPGDPLPERFRQALKNILKPDPGPPREVTAPQRMKWTGYHQFNLYAFARLHERFPGHPLWTRGDFRRAVALLLAPSYREELAEPENIYSFGYNPPGFEIPYALERLGDLTPEELEEERSFWLEQQISATFDPRTGQFSRGTADPATLTARICELTRWSER
;
A
#
# COMPACT_ATOMS: atom_id res chain seq x y z
N MET A 1 -15.61 -4.49 33.32
CA MET A 1 -16.18 -3.38 32.53
C MET A 1 -16.95 -4.01 31.38
N ASN A 2 -18.28 -3.85 31.35
CA ASN A 2 -19.09 -4.36 30.24
C ASN A 2 -18.63 -3.67 28.95
N SER A 3 -17.93 -4.39 28.08
CA SER A 3 -17.70 -3.95 26.70
C SER A 3 -19.06 -3.89 26.03
N GLN A 4 -19.63 -2.69 25.89
CA GLN A 4 -20.65 -2.47 24.87
C GLN A 4 -20.03 -2.96 23.56
N LYS A 5 -20.60 -4.02 22.97
CA LYS A 5 -20.27 -4.43 21.60
C LYS A 5 -20.57 -3.22 20.73
N ILE A 6 -19.53 -2.49 20.35
CA ILE A 6 -19.64 -1.39 19.42
C ILE A 6 -19.82 -2.04 18.06
N SER A 7 -21.07 -2.33 17.70
CA SER A 7 -21.44 -2.60 16.31
C SER A 7 -21.45 -1.27 15.56
N LEU A 8 -20.31 -0.59 15.47
CA LEU A 8 -20.13 0.49 14.52
C LEU A 8 -20.08 -0.16 13.14
N LYS A 9 -21.10 0.09 12.32
CA LYS A 9 -21.00 -0.26 10.91
C LYS A 9 -19.81 0.52 10.33
N LYS A 10 -19.00 -0.12 9.49
CA LYS A 10 -17.82 0.47 8.82
C LYS A 10 -18.06 1.92 8.36
N ASN A 11 -19.21 2.18 7.72
CA ASN A 11 -19.51 3.48 7.15
C ASN A 11 -19.74 4.56 8.22
N ASP A 12 -20.31 4.19 9.37
CA ASP A 12 -20.47 5.11 10.51
C ASP A 12 -19.12 5.48 11.09
N LEU A 13 -18.20 4.51 11.20
CA LEU A 13 -16.84 4.76 11.66
C LEU A 13 -16.05 5.65 10.67
N LEU A 14 -16.13 5.36 9.37
CA LEU A 14 -15.52 6.18 8.31
C LEU A 14 -16.04 7.62 8.37
N LEU A 15 -17.36 7.80 8.43
CA LEU A 15 -17.99 9.11 8.50
C LEU A 15 -17.57 9.85 9.78
N GLN A 16 -17.67 9.21 10.94
CA GLN A 16 -17.31 9.81 12.23
C GLN A 16 -15.86 10.29 12.24
N VAL A 17 -14.91 9.47 11.76
CA VAL A 17 -13.49 9.81 11.75
C VAL A 17 -13.22 10.94 10.74
N ALA A 18 -13.82 10.89 9.55
CA ALA A 18 -13.67 11.92 8.55
C ALA A 18 -14.26 13.26 9.01
N GLU A 19 -15.46 13.27 9.58
CA GLU A 19 -16.12 14.47 10.09
C GLU A 19 -15.26 15.15 11.15
N ARG A 20 -14.74 14.36 12.11
CA ARG A 20 -13.84 14.89 13.14
C ARG A 20 -12.53 15.40 12.57
N TYR A 21 -11.96 14.72 11.58
CA TYR A 21 -10.69 15.13 10.97
C TYR A 21 -10.80 16.43 10.17
N PHE A 22 -11.94 16.67 9.51
CA PHE A 22 -12.14 17.84 8.63
C PHE A 22 -12.94 19.00 9.25
N ALA A 23 -13.51 18.84 10.45
CA ALA A 23 -14.43 19.82 11.07
C ALA A 23 -13.95 21.28 11.02
N ASP A 24 -12.67 21.53 11.32
CA ASP A 24 -12.11 22.88 11.45
C ASP A 24 -11.01 23.17 10.41
N ARG A 25 -10.94 22.38 9.33
CA ARG A 25 -9.88 22.54 8.31
C ARG A 25 -10.24 23.59 7.27
N ASP A 26 -9.30 24.49 7.03
CA ASP A 26 -9.36 25.42 5.91
C ASP A 26 -9.04 24.68 4.60
N LEU A 27 -10.06 24.49 3.77
CA LEU A 27 -9.93 23.79 2.49
C LEU A 27 -9.09 24.57 1.47
N SER A 28 -9.06 25.89 1.55
CA SER A 28 -8.23 26.71 0.65
C SER A 28 -6.75 26.49 0.96
N ARG A 29 -6.42 26.42 2.25
CA ARG A 29 -5.07 26.08 2.70
C ARG A 29 -4.70 24.64 2.36
N LEU A 30 -5.62 23.69 2.52
CA LEU A 30 -5.42 22.29 2.16
C LEU A 30 -5.06 22.14 0.67
N ALA A 31 -5.74 22.88 -0.22
CA ALA A 31 -5.47 22.83 -1.66
C ALA A 31 -4.05 23.29 -2.03
N LEU A 32 -3.43 24.15 -1.21
CA LEU A 32 -2.10 24.72 -1.45
C LEU A 32 -0.99 23.96 -0.71
N GLU A 33 -1.21 23.64 0.57
CA GLU A 33 -0.19 23.12 1.48
C GLU A 33 -0.37 21.63 1.77
N GLY A 34 -1.54 21.06 1.49
CA GLY A 34 -1.88 19.68 1.80
C GLY A 34 -2.32 19.49 3.26
N LEU A 35 -2.22 18.25 3.73
CA LEU A 35 -2.49 17.87 5.12
C LEU A 35 -1.20 17.78 5.93
N PRO A 36 -1.25 17.78 7.28
CA PRO A 36 -0.06 17.55 8.09
C PRO A 36 0.66 16.26 7.64
N PRO A 37 1.97 16.31 7.34
CA PRO A 37 2.72 15.15 6.91
C PRO A 37 2.87 14.12 8.03
N GLY A 38 3.08 12.87 7.63
CA GLY A 38 3.52 11.78 8.52
C GLY A 38 5.04 11.65 8.55
N HIS A 39 5.52 10.50 9.03
CA HIS A 39 6.95 10.18 9.02
C HIS A 39 7.25 8.68 8.85
N ASN A 40 6.51 7.98 7.99
CA ASN A 40 6.67 6.56 7.69
C ASN A 40 6.80 5.65 8.93
N GLY A 41 6.00 5.94 9.97
CA GLY A 41 5.91 5.14 11.20
C GLY A 41 7.27 4.75 11.81
N PRO A 42 7.59 3.45 11.98
CA PRO A 42 8.81 2.95 12.63
C PRO A 42 10.12 3.48 12.07
N TYR A 43 10.16 3.89 10.81
CA TYR A 43 11.39 4.35 10.18
C TYR A 43 11.70 5.83 10.45
N ARG A 44 10.71 6.60 10.91
CA ARG A 44 10.84 8.05 11.20
C ARG A 44 11.45 8.85 10.05
N HIS A 45 11.13 8.42 8.84
CA HIS A 45 11.52 9.07 7.60
C HIS A 45 10.60 10.26 7.39
N PRO A 46 11.07 11.52 7.33
CA PRO A 46 10.20 12.65 7.03
C PRO A 46 9.51 12.45 5.67
N GLU A 47 8.19 12.56 5.67
CA GLU A 47 7.35 12.48 4.46
C GLU A 47 6.77 13.85 4.12
N THR A 48 6.36 14.03 2.87
CA THR A 48 5.55 15.17 2.46
C THR A 48 4.08 14.90 2.81
N PRO A 49 3.19 15.90 2.73
CA PRO A 49 1.75 15.70 2.89
C PRO A 49 1.12 14.66 1.96
N LEU A 50 1.76 14.37 0.82
CA LEU A 50 1.15 13.65 -0.29
C LEU A 50 0.64 12.25 0.09
N ARG A 51 1.35 11.53 0.98
CA ARG A 51 0.89 10.24 1.48
C ARG A 51 -0.43 10.34 2.24
N VAL A 52 -0.51 11.27 3.19
CA VAL A 52 -1.71 11.50 4.01
C VAL A 52 -2.87 11.99 3.15
N VAL A 53 -2.59 12.92 2.23
CA VAL A 53 -3.57 13.40 1.24
C VAL A 53 -4.10 12.25 0.37
N SER A 54 -3.22 11.38 -0.13
CA SER A 54 -3.60 10.27 -1.00
C SER A 54 -4.55 9.30 -0.29
N HIS A 55 -4.28 8.95 0.96
CA HIS A 55 -5.20 8.10 1.73
C HIS A 55 -6.54 8.79 2.04
N TRP A 56 -6.53 10.08 2.41
CA TRP A 56 -7.77 10.81 2.65
C TRP A 56 -8.61 11.03 1.38
N ALA A 57 -7.97 11.11 0.21
CA ALA A 57 -8.67 11.17 -1.06
C ALA A 57 -9.56 9.94 -1.28
N LEU A 58 -9.09 8.74 -0.92
CA LEU A 58 -9.90 7.52 -0.98
C LEU A 58 -11.13 7.58 -0.07
N VAL A 59 -10.95 8.01 1.18
CA VAL A 59 -12.05 8.12 2.16
C VAL A 59 -13.09 9.14 1.69
N THR A 60 -12.65 10.32 1.29
CA THR A 60 -13.55 11.42 0.94
C THR A 60 -14.24 11.19 -0.39
N ALA A 61 -13.56 10.59 -1.38
CA ALA A 61 -14.19 10.13 -2.62
C ALA A 61 -15.25 9.05 -2.35
N PHE A 62 -14.97 8.10 -1.45
CA PHE A 62 -15.96 7.11 -1.02
C PHE A 62 -17.17 7.77 -0.35
N LEU A 63 -16.97 8.65 0.63
CA LEU A 63 -18.06 9.34 1.32
C LEU A 63 -18.87 10.24 0.38
N TYR A 64 -18.23 10.93 -0.56
CA TYR A 64 -18.94 11.74 -1.56
C TYR A 64 -19.82 10.87 -2.47
N ARG A 65 -19.29 9.75 -2.99
CA ARG A 65 -20.10 8.83 -3.80
C ARG A 65 -21.25 8.20 -3.02
N LEU A 66 -21.06 7.95 -1.72
CA LEU A 66 -22.08 7.37 -0.86
C LEU A 66 -23.21 8.35 -0.53
N SER A 67 -22.89 9.60 -0.19
CA SER A 67 -23.87 10.56 0.34
C SER A 67 -24.30 11.66 -0.64
N GLY A 68 -23.48 11.97 -1.65
CA GLY A 68 -23.68 13.11 -2.55
C GLY A 68 -23.52 14.48 -1.89
N GLU A 69 -23.10 14.55 -0.62
CA GLU A 69 -23.05 15.81 0.13
C GLU A 69 -21.96 16.77 -0.39
N THR A 70 -22.33 18.03 -0.56
CA THR A 70 -21.45 19.09 -1.09
C THR A 70 -20.15 19.25 -0.29
N ARG A 71 -20.17 19.02 1.03
CA ARG A 71 -18.95 19.12 1.84
C ARG A 71 -17.87 18.13 1.40
N TRP A 72 -18.25 16.89 1.07
CA TRP A 72 -17.29 15.87 0.65
C TRP A 72 -16.78 16.14 -0.75
N HIS A 73 -17.63 16.66 -1.63
CA HIS A 73 -17.21 17.17 -2.93
C HIS A 73 -16.14 18.28 -2.78
N GLN A 74 -16.37 19.27 -1.90
CA GLN A 74 -15.41 20.35 -1.65
C GLN A 74 -14.06 19.83 -1.12
N VAL A 75 -14.08 18.87 -0.20
CA VAL A 75 -12.86 18.23 0.30
C VAL A 75 -12.15 17.46 -0.83
N CYS A 76 -12.89 16.71 -1.66
CA CYS A 76 -12.32 16.01 -2.82
C CYS A 76 -11.63 16.97 -3.77
N CYS A 77 -12.27 18.11 -4.11
CA CYS A 77 -11.66 19.14 -4.94
C CYS A 77 -10.36 19.67 -4.31
N ALA A 78 -10.36 19.98 -3.02
CA ALA A 78 -9.18 20.50 -2.35
C ALA A 78 -8.01 19.49 -2.33
N LEU A 79 -8.30 18.21 -2.05
CA LEU A 79 -7.29 17.15 -2.08
C LEU A 79 -6.75 16.91 -3.49
N ARG A 80 -7.63 16.91 -4.50
CA ARG A 80 -7.25 16.85 -5.91
C ARG A 80 -6.30 18.00 -6.27
N ASP A 81 -6.69 19.23 -5.97
CA ASP A 81 -5.93 20.43 -6.34
C ASP A 81 -4.51 20.36 -5.75
N TYR A 82 -4.37 19.88 -4.51
CA TYR A 82 -3.05 19.61 -3.93
C TYR A 82 -2.27 18.53 -4.70
N ILE A 83 -2.87 17.37 -4.98
CA ILE A 83 -2.18 16.26 -5.67
C ILE A 83 -1.69 16.69 -7.07
N LEU A 84 -2.45 17.54 -7.76
CA LEU A 84 -2.10 18.06 -9.09
C LEU A 84 -1.11 19.23 -9.05
N SER A 85 -0.84 19.80 -7.88
CA SER A 85 0.02 20.96 -7.72
C SER A 85 1.52 20.66 -7.92
N ASP A 86 2.30 21.71 -8.16
CA ASP A 86 3.76 21.64 -8.19
C ASP A 86 4.37 21.26 -6.83
N ALA A 87 3.64 21.47 -5.71
CA ALA A 87 4.13 21.07 -4.38
C ALA A 87 4.15 19.53 -4.24
N ALA A 88 3.13 18.86 -4.77
CA ALA A 88 3.07 17.39 -4.80
C ALA A 88 3.90 16.78 -5.93
N ARG A 89 4.11 17.52 -7.02
CA ARG A 89 4.82 17.05 -8.22
C ARG A 89 5.74 18.14 -8.80
N PRO A 90 6.87 18.45 -8.14
CA PRO A 90 7.78 19.48 -8.60
C PRO A 90 8.24 19.20 -10.04
N GLN A 91 8.21 20.23 -10.89
CA GLN A 91 8.62 20.16 -12.30
C GLN A 91 7.79 19.17 -13.16
N GLY A 92 6.61 18.75 -12.68
CA GLY A 92 5.70 17.89 -13.43
C GLY A 92 6.19 16.45 -13.64
N GLY A 93 7.23 16.03 -12.92
CA GLY A 93 7.85 14.70 -12.97
C GLY A 93 7.14 13.64 -12.13
N ASN A 94 7.88 12.84 -11.36
CA ASN A 94 7.25 11.87 -10.44
C ASN A 94 6.62 12.56 -9.20
N VAL A 95 5.98 11.79 -8.33
CA VAL A 95 5.36 12.26 -7.09
C VAL A 95 6.37 12.48 -5.97
N TYR A 96 6.23 13.57 -5.21
CA TYR A 96 7.12 13.91 -4.11
C TYR A 96 6.55 13.42 -2.78
N HIS A 97 7.11 12.32 -2.24
CA HIS A 97 6.63 11.65 -1.02
C HIS A 97 7.55 11.79 0.18
N ARG A 98 8.86 11.98 -0.01
CA ARG A 98 9.81 12.08 1.12
C ARG A 98 11.03 12.90 0.79
N GLU A 99 11.64 13.49 1.82
CA GLU A 99 12.85 14.29 1.71
C GLU A 99 13.94 13.73 2.62
N ILE A 100 14.71 12.78 2.08
CA ILE A 100 15.75 12.08 2.83
C ILE A 100 16.99 11.91 1.97
N GLU A 101 18.12 12.34 2.51
CA GLU A 101 19.42 12.18 1.86
C GLU A 101 19.73 10.70 1.58
N GLY A 102 20.22 10.42 0.37
CA GLY A 102 20.59 9.07 -0.05
C GLY A 102 19.41 8.15 -0.39
N LYS A 103 18.18 8.67 -0.43
CA LYS A 103 16.99 7.94 -0.89
C LYS A 103 16.33 8.67 -2.05
N ASP A 104 15.63 7.94 -2.90
CA ASP A 104 14.76 8.55 -3.90
C ASP A 104 13.66 9.37 -3.20
N ARG A 105 13.17 10.41 -3.87
CA ARG A 105 12.17 11.34 -3.31
C ARG A 105 10.73 10.88 -3.54
N CYS A 106 10.54 9.90 -4.42
CA CYS A 106 9.22 9.33 -4.74
C CYS A 106 8.79 8.19 -3.79
N ASN A 107 9.64 7.76 -2.87
CA ASN A 107 9.39 6.63 -1.98
C ASN A 107 9.25 5.30 -2.74
N GLY A 108 10.23 4.98 -3.57
CA GLY A 108 10.28 3.79 -4.40
C GLY A 108 9.10 3.72 -5.37
N LEU A 109 8.55 2.53 -5.54
CA LEU A 109 7.31 2.33 -6.31
C LEU A 109 6.04 2.52 -5.46
N ILE A 110 6.14 2.48 -4.12
CA ILE A 110 4.97 2.54 -3.25
C ILE A 110 4.35 3.95 -3.18
N GLY A 111 5.16 5.01 -3.25
CA GLY A 111 4.63 6.39 -3.30
C GLY A 111 3.74 6.64 -4.52
N PRO A 112 4.23 6.39 -5.75
CA PRO A 112 3.40 6.44 -6.96
C PRO A 112 2.17 5.55 -6.88
N ALA A 113 2.28 4.35 -6.29
CA ALA A 113 1.13 3.47 -6.10
C ALA A 113 0.00 4.14 -5.30
N TRP A 114 0.29 4.66 -4.11
CA TRP A 114 -0.71 5.36 -3.29
C TRP A 114 -1.32 6.57 -4.00
N THR A 115 -0.52 7.34 -4.74
CA THR A 115 -1.02 8.50 -5.48
C THR A 115 -1.88 8.10 -6.67
N MET A 116 -1.54 7.04 -7.41
CA MET A 116 -2.39 6.51 -8.48
C MET A 116 -3.77 6.12 -7.96
N GLU A 117 -3.84 5.47 -6.79
CA GLU A 117 -5.11 5.11 -6.21
C GLU A 117 -5.98 6.32 -5.85
N ALA A 118 -5.37 7.33 -5.23
CA ALA A 118 -6.04 8.57 -4.90
C ALA A 118 -6.58 9.27 -6.15
N LEU A 119 -5.77 9.35 -7.20
CA LEU A 119 -6.14 9.95 -8.48
C LEU A 119 -7.28 9.19 -9.15
N THR A 120 -7.23 7.86 -9.20
CA THR A 120 -8.34 7.06 -9.75
C THR A 120 -9.63 7.31 -8.97
N ALA A 121 -9.59 7.25 -7.63
CA ALA A 121 -10.78 7.46 -6.81
C ALA A 121 -11.37 8.88 -6.95
N LEU A 122 -10.51 9.91 -6.99
CA LEU A 122 -10.94 11.29 -7.19
C LEU A 122 -11.47 11.52 -8.61
N GLY A 123 -10.79 10.98 -9.63
CA GLY A 123 -11.23 11.06 -11.03
C GLY A 123 -12.62 10.44 -11.20
N ASP A 124 -12.88 9.29 -10.58
CA ASP A 124 -14.20 8.65 -10.62
C ASP A 124 -15.25 9.47 -9.87
N ALA A 125 -14.92 9.96 -8.67
CA ALA A 125 -15.88 10.67 -7.83
C ALA A 125 -16.23 12.06 -8.40
N LEU A 126 -15.26 12.77 -8.96
CA LEU A 126 -15.42 14.12 -9.50
C LEU A 126 -15.67 14.16 -11.02
N GLN A 127 -15.61 13.00 -11.70
CA GLN A 127 -15.60 12.92 -13.16
C GLN A 127 -14.48 13.76 -13.79
N ASP A 128 -13.29 13.70 -13.17
CA ASP A 128 -12.15 14.54 -13.50
C ASP A 128 -11.11 13.78 -14.33
N GLN A 129 -11.11 14.05 -15.64
CA GLN A 129 -10.22 13.43 -16.60
C GLN A 129 -8.73 13.71 -16.30
N ALA A 130 -8.40 14.87 -15.73
CA ALA A 130 -7.01 15.21 -15.43
C ALA A 130 -6.42 14.27 -14.36
N CYS A 131 -7.24 13.82 -13.41
CA CYS A 131 -6.84 12.82 -12.43
C CYS A 131 -6.51 11.47 -13.10
N HIS A 132 -7.41 10.99 -13.97
CA HIS A 132 -7.22 9.73 -14.68
C HIS A 132 -6.00 9.77 -15.63
N ASP A 133 -5.81 10.88 -16.35
CA ASP A 133 -4.66 11.09 -17.23
C ASP A 133 -3.36 11.06 -16.45
N LEU A 134 -3.32 11.71 -15.28
CA LEU A 134 -2.13 11.67 -14.43
C LEU A 134 -1.88 10.27 -13.86
N ALA A 135 -2.92 9.56 -13.42
CA ALA A 135 -2.77 8.19 -12.92
C ALA A 135 -2.15 7.29 -13.99
N ARG A 136 -2.63 7.37 -15.23
CA ARG A 136 -2.06 6.65 -16.40
C ARG A 136 -0.61 7.05 -16.66
N LYS A 137 -0.32 8.35 -16.66
CA LYS A 137 1.05 8.84 -16.82
C LYS A 137 2.00 8.28 -15.77
N LEU A 138 1.57 8.15 -14.51
CA LEU A 138 2.38 7.55 -13.44
C LEU A 138 2.58 6.05 -13.64
N ALA A 139 1.56 5.31 -14.10
CA ALA A 139 1.69 3.89 -14.41
C ALA A 139 2.70 3.65 -15.55
N ASP A 140 2.67 4.49 -16.59
CA ASP A 140 3.56 4.40 -17.75
C ASP A 140 4.98 4.94 -17.48
N LEU A 141 5.15 5.75 -16.43
CA LEU A 141 6.42 6.41 -16.12
C LEU A 141 7.54 5.41 -15.80
N HIS A 142 7.20 4.30 -15.15
CA HIS A 142 8.17 3.36 -14.60
C HIS A 142 8.55 2.27 -15.61
N PRO A 143 9.84 2.17 -16.04
CA PRO A 143 10.24 1.15 -16.99
C PRO A 143 10.04 -0.27 -16.43
N PHE A 144 9.31 -1.09 -17.16
CA PHE A 144 9.12 -2.51 -16.86
C PHE A 144 10.15 -3.38 -17.59
N ASP A 145 10.76 -4.32 -16.87
CA ASP A 145 11.67 -5.29 -17.46
C ASP A 145 10.98 -6.66 -17.57
N GLU A 146 10.61 -7.05 -18.79
CA GLU A 146 9.90 -8.30 -19.11
C GLU A 146 10.63 -9.57 -18.62
N SER A 147 11.97 -9.53 -18.58
CA SER A 147 12.80 -10.67 -18.19
C SER A 147 12.84 -10.88 -16.68
N TRP A 148 12.67 -9.80 -15.92
CA TRP A 148 12.62 -9.81 -14.46
C TRP A 148 11.18 -9.81 -13.94
N GLY A 149 10.23 -9.33 -14.74
CA GLY A 149 8.85 -9.12 -14.34
C GLY A 149 8.74 -8.07 -13.23
N LEU A 150 9.54 -6.99 -13.29
CA LEU A 150 9.64 -5.96 -12.26
C LEU A 150 9.77 -4.57 -12.88
N TRP A 151 9.32 -3.54 -12.15
CA TRP A 151 9.48 -2.15 -12.52
C TRP A 151 10.73 -1.53 -11.89
N ARG A 152 11.32 -0.57 -12.60
CA ARG A 152 12.38 0.31 -12.09
C ARG A 152 11.78 1.56 -11.48
N VAL A 153 12.47 2.10 -10.47
CA VAL A 153 12.08 3.37 -9.85
C VAL A 153 12.50 4.52 -10.77
N VAL A 154 11.70 5.58 -10.80
CA VAL A 154 12.01 6.84 -11.50
C VAL A 154 11.93 7.97 -10.48
N ASP A 155 12.98 8.76 -10.31
CA ASP A 155 12.96 9.89 -9.36
C ASP A 155 12.22 11.11 -9.94
N LEU A 156 12.08 12.18 -9.16
CA LEU A 156 11.30 13.38 -9.55
C LEU A 156 11.75 14.00 -10.87
N ASP A 157 13.04 13.99 -11.18
CA ASP A 157 13.60 14.60 -12.39
C ASP A 157 13.52 13.69 -13.64
N GLY A 158 12.89 12.51 -13.51
CA GLY A 158 12.80 11.51 -14.58
C GLY A 158 14.00 10.56 -14.65
N THR A 159 14.98 10.68 -13.75
CA THR A 159 16.10 9.75 -13.68
C THR A 159 15.61 8.35 -13.36
N VAL A 160 15.88 7.40 -14.26
CA VAL A 160 15.61 5.97 -14.04
C VAL A 160 16.66 5.40 -13.10
N LEU A 161 16.20 4.89 -11.96
CA LEU A 161 17.01 4.22 -10.95
C LEU A 161 16.99 2.69 -11.16
N GLY A 162 17.49 1.97 -10.16
CA GLY A 162 17.43 0.50 -10.12
C GLY A 162 16.01 -0.03 -9.87
N PHE A 163 15.92 -1.35 -9.79
CA PHE A 163 14.74 -2.03 -9.28
C PHE A 163 14.52 -1.71 -7.80
N ASP A 164 13.26 -1.56 -7.40
CA ASP A 164 12.90 -1.59 -5.98
C ASP A 164 13.02 -3.04 -5.49
N ASN A 165 13.93 -3.29 -4.55
CA ASN A 165 14.18 -4.63 -4.00
C ASN A 165 13.15 -5.02 -2.92
N THR A 166 12.31 -4.07 -2.49
CA THR A 166 11.26 -4.33 -1.51
C THR A 166 10.05 -4.91 -2.26
N PHE A 167 9.75 -6.19 -2.05
CA PHE A 167 8.75 -6.89 -2.87
C PHE A 167 7.35 -6.26 -2.73
N ASN A 168 7.01 -5.79 -1.53
CA ASN A 168 5.74 -5.12 -1.27
C ASN A 168 5.56 -3.85 -2.12
N HIS A 169 6.63 -3.11 -2.43
CA HIS A 169 6.53 -1.91 -3.28
C HIS A 169 6.18 -2.27 -4.73
N GLN A 170 6.81 -3.31 -5.28
CA GLN A 170 6.48 -3.85 -6.61
C GLN A 170 5.03 -4.35 -6.64
N LEU A 171 4.62 -5.07 -5.60
CA LEU A 171 3.28 -5.63 -5.46
C LEU A 171 2.20 -4.54 -5.41
N TRP A 172 2.39 -3.51 -4.59
CA TRP A 172 1.44 -2.40 -4.50
C TRP A 172 1.39 -1.55 -5.76
N PHE A 173 2.52 -1.35 -6.44
CA PHE A 173 2.53 -0.69 -7.74
C PHE A 173 1.77 -1.48 -8.78
N ALA A 174 1.99 -2.80 -8.86
CA ALA A 174 1.22 -3.68 -9.73
C ALA A 174 -0.28 -3.60 -9.42
N SER A 175 -0.64 -3.61 -8.13
CA SER A 175 -2.02 -3.49 -7.66
C SER A 175 -2.66 -2.17 -8.11
N ALA A 176 -2.02 -1.03 -7.84
CA ALA A 176 -2.55 0.27 -8.23
C ALA A 176 -2.63 0.42 -9.76
N ALA A 177 -1.59 0.04 -10.50
CA ALA A 177 -1.55 0.11 -11.96
C ALA A 177 -2.66 -0.72 -12.63
N ALA A 178 -3.05 -1.85 -12.02
CA ALA A 178 -4.12 -2.71 -12.52
C ALA A 178 -5.50 -2.03 -12.59
N PHE A 179 -5.74 -1.01 -11.73
CA PHE A 179 -6.98 -0.23 -11.64
C PHE A 179 -6.89 1.13 -12.36
N VAL A 180 -5.72 1.48 -12.88
CA VAL A 180 -5.54 2.68 -13.71
C VAL A 180 -5.87 2.39 -15.18
N ALA A 181 -5.64 1.16 -15.63
CA ALA A 181 -5.91 0.75 -16.99
C ALA A 181 -7.41 0.59 -17.27
N ASP A 182 -7.84 1.01 -18.46
CA ASP A 182 -9.24 0.87 -18.92
C ASP A 182 -9.63 -0.61 -19.01
N ASP A 183 -10.78 -0.95 -18.40
CA ASP A 183 -11.36 -2.29 -18.42
C ASP A 183 -11.66 -2.79 -19.83
N ASN A 184 -11.92 -1.89 -20.77
CA ASN A 184 -12.26 -2.23 -22.15
C ASN A 184 -11.04 -2.45 -23.04
N ASP A 185 -9.84 -2.12 -22.56
CA ASP A 185 -8.62 -2.26 -23.34
C ASP A 185 -7.87 -3.56 -22.98
N SER A 186 -8.32 -4.65 -23.60
CA SER A 186 -7.61 -5.94 -23.58
C SER A 186 -6.17 -5.86 -24.13
N SER A 187 -5.81 -4.77 -24.81
CA SER A 187 -4.48 -4.48 -25.34
C SER A 187 -3.68 -3.51 -24.47
N SER A 188 -4.14 -3.19 -23.26
CA SER A 188 -3.44 -2.31 -22.33
C SER A 188 -2.03 -2.83 -22.02
N PRO A 189 -0.96 -2.08 -22.35
CA PRO A 189 0.40 -2.44 -21.98
C PRO A 189 0.58 -2.61 -20.47
N VAL A 190 -0.06 -1.76 -19.67
CA VAL A 190 -0.01 -1.81 -18.21
C VAL A 190 -0.57 -3.13 -17.68
N LEU A 191 -1.74 -3.57 -18.15
CA LEU A 191 -2.31 -4.85 -17.70
C LEU A 191 -1.46 -6.05 -18.10
N ARG A 192 -0.80 -6.00 -19.28
CA ARG A 192 0.16 -7.03 -19.67
C ARG A 192 1.36 -7.08 -18.72
N GLN A 193 1.91 -5.93 -18.35
CA GLN A 193 3.01 -5.86 -17.38
C GLN A 193 2.60 -6.39 -16.01
N VAL A 194 1.42 -6.01 -15.52
CA VAL A 194 0.89 -6.53 -14.24
C VAL A 194 0.72 -8.05 -14.28
N ARG A 195 0.16 -8.59 -15.37
CA ARG A 195 0.05 -10.04 -15.53
C ARG A 195 1.43 -10.70 -15.57
N ARG A 196 2.39 -10.10 -16.28
CA ARG A 196 3.77 -10.60 -16.33
C ARG A 196 4.44 -10.58 -14.94
N PHE A 197 4.19 -9.56 -14.13
CA PHE A 197 4.65 -9.49 -12.74
C PHE A 197 4.07 -10.66 -11.92
N LEU A 198 2.77 -10.92 -12.05
CA LEU A 198 2.11 -12.06 -11.41
C LEU A 198 2.70 -13.40 -11.85
N ASP A 199 2.94 -13.60 -13.16
CA ASP A 199 3.62 -14.79 -13.68
C ASP A 199 5.04 -14.93 -13.10
N ALA A 200 5.76 -13.83 -12.90
CA ALA A 200 7.11 -13.81 -12.34
C ALA A 200 7.18 -14.02 -10.80
N THR A 201 6.04 -14.08 -10.10
CA THR A 201 6.00 -14.37 -8.66
C THR A 201 6.56 -15.75 -8.31
N GLU A 202 6.60 -16.69 -9.25
CA GLU A 202 7.30 -17.98 -9.04
C GLU A 202 8.80 -17.76 -8.72
N GLN A 203 9.39 -16.71 -9.27
CA GLN A 203 10.81 -16.38 -9.08
C GLN A 203 11.02 -15.25 -8.07
N ASN A 204 10.05 -14.33 -7.96
CA ASN A 204 10.22 -13.08 -7.21
C ASN A 204 9.59 -13.10 -5.82
N LEU A 205 8.61 -13.97 -5.56
CA LEU A 205 7.94 -14.10 -4.26
C LEU A 205 8.45 -15.36 -3.54
N HIS A 206 8.91 -15.18 -2.31
CA HIS A 206 9.22 -16.29 -1.41
C HIS A 206 8.23 -16.36 -0.25
N ILE A 207 7.72 -17.55 0.01
CA ILE A 207 6.81 -17.85 1.12
C ILE A 207 7.46 -18.97 1.94
N TYR A 208 7.63 -18.74 3.24
CA TYR A 208 8.19 -19.70 4.17
C TYR A 208 7.24 -20.89 4.39
N PRO A 209 7.73 -22.04 4.91
CA PRO A 209 6.87 -23.20 5.16
C PRO A 209 5.65 -22.90 6.04
N ASP A 210 5.77 -21.97 6.99
CA ASP A 210 4.71 -21.50 7.88
C ASP A 210 3.73 -20.51 7.22
N GLY A 211 3.97 -20.11 5.96
CA GLY A 211 3.14 -19.16 5.22
C GLY A 211 3.66 -17.71 5.26
N LEU A 212 4.69 -17.39 6.05
CA LEU A 212 5.16 -16.02 6.15
C LEU A 212 5.76 -15.54 4.82
N ILE A 213 5.41 -14.33 4.40
CA ILE A 213 5.90 -13.74 3.14
C ILE A 213 7.25 -13.07 3.39
N TYR A 214 8.25 -13.40 2.58
CA TYR A 214 9.54 -12.73 2.59
C TYR A 214 9.43 -11.28 2.07
N HIS A 215 10.08 -10.35 2.77
CA HIS A 215 9.90 -8.91 2.52
C HIS A 215 10.58 -8.38 1.24
N PHE A 216 11.62 -9.04 0.77
CA PHE A 216 12.38 -8.61 -0.41
C PHE A 216 12.06 -9.47 -1.62
N THR A 217 12.42 -8.97 -2.81
CA THR A 217 12.38 -9.77 -4.03
C THR A 217 13.32 -10.96 -3.88
N ALA A 218 12.79 -12.17 -4.06
CA ALA A 218 13.53 -13.41 -3.84
C ALA A 218 14.65 -13.60 -4.87
N ARG A 219 14.41 -13.17 -6.12
CA ARG A 219 15.40 -13.22 -7.19
C ARG A 219 16.47 -12.16 -6.99
N ARG A 220 17.74 -12.56 -7.04
CA ARG A 220 18.87 -11.63 -6.94
C ARG A 220 18.87 -10.65 -8.10
N LEU A 221 18.64 -9.38 -7.79
CA LEU A 221 18.64 -8.30 -8.77
C LEU A 221 20.07 -7.96 -9.21
N PRO A 222 20.26 -7.52 -10.47
CA PRO A 222 21.53 -6.98 -10.90
C PRO A 222 21.84 -5.73 -10.06
N LYS A 223 23.07 -5.58 -9.57
CA LYS A 223 23.49 -4.32 -8.95
C LYS A 223 23.38 -3.23 -10.02
N ALA A 224 22.46 -2.29 -9.85
CA ALA A 224 22.35 -1.14 -10.72
C ALA A 224 23.67 -0.33 -10.65
N GLY A 225 24.25 -0.03 -11.80
CA GLY A 225 25.28 1.01 -11.94
C GLY A 225 24.62 2.30 -12.41
N PRO A 226 25.09 3.49 -12.01
CA PRO A 226 24.64 4.75 -12.60
C PRO A 226 25.45 5.04 -13.86
N GLY A 227 24.82 4.93 -15.05
CA GLY A 227 25.39 5.29 -16.35
C GLY A 227 26.55 4.40 -16.82
N ASP A 228 26.33 3.46 -17.73
CA ASP A 228 27.40 2.58 -18.20
C ASP A 228 28.18 3.14 -19.39
N PRO A 229 29.45 3.54 -19.15
CA PRO A 229 30.55 3.05 -19.95
C PRO A 229 31.57 2.32 -19.06
N LEU A 230 31.90 1.07 -19.43
CA LEU A 230 32.93 0.24 -18.80
C LEU A 230 34.27 0.99 -18.65
N PRO A 231 35.04 0.80 -17.55
CA PRO A 231 35.80 -0.44 -17.36
C PRO A 231 36.09 -0.88 -15.90
N GLU A 232 35.17 -0.73 -14.95
CA GLU A 232 35.30 -1.37 -13.61
C GLU A 232 34.66 -2.77 -13.52
N ARG A 233 33.85 -3.13 -14.52
CA ARG A 233 33.05 -4.37 -14.57
C ARG A 233 33.88 -5.66 -14.54
N PHE A 234 35.12 -5.66 -15.04
CA PHE A 234 35.93 -6.88 -15.12
C PHE A 234 36.59 -7.30 -13.80
N ARG A 235 36.88 -6.35 -12.87
CA ARG A 235 37.51 -6.69 -11.57
C ARG A 235 36.51 -7.18 -10.53
N GLN A 236 35.26 -6.69 -10.56
CA GLN A 236 34.22 -7.10 -9.61
C GLN A 236 33.52 -8.40 -10.04
N ALA A 237 33.41 -8.66 -11.35
CA ALA A 237 32.84 -9.91 -11.88
C ALA A 237 33.66 -11.14 -11.42
N LEU A 238 35.00 -11.06 -11.46
CA LEU A 238 35.87 -12.16 -11.02
C LEU A 238 35.78 -12.47 -9.51
N LYS A 239 35.48 -11.47 -8.67
CA LYS A 239 35.33 -11.65 -7.21
C LYS A 239 33.96 -12.17 -6.79
N ASN A 240 32.94 -12.07 -7.64
CA ASN A 240 31.56 -12.48 -7.33
C ASN A 240 31.16 -13.84 -7.92
N ILE A 241 32.02 -14.47 -8.73
CA ILE A 241 31.79 -15.80 -9.32
C ILE A 241 32.00 -16.94 -8.30
N LEU A 242 32.62 -16.66 -7.14
CA LEU A 242 33.02 -17.68 -6.15
C LEU A 242 32.22 -17.65 -4.83
N LYS A 243 31.16 -16.83 -4.69
CA LYS A 243 30.30 -16.86 -3.49
C LYS A 243 28.92 -17.43 -3.86
N PRO A 244 28.54 -18.61 -3.33
CA PRO A 244 27.18 -19.12 -3.45
C PRO A 244 26.18 -18.11 -2.88
N ASP A 245 25.05 -17.98 -3.56
CA ASP A 245 23.92 -17.13 -3.18
C ASP A 245 23.20 -17.72 -1.96
N PRO A 246 22.95 -16.97 -0.87
CA PRO A 246 22.16 -17.52 0.22
C PRO A 246 20.65 -17.57 -0.09
N GLY A 247 20.14 -16.85 -1.11
CA GLY A 247 18.71 -16.70 -1.34
C GLY A 247 17.97 -16.10 -0.13
N PRO A 248 16.65 -16.27 -0.01
CA PRO A 248 15.95 -16.03 1.24
C PRO A 248 16.63 -16.81 2.38
N PRO A 249 16.90 -16.19 3.54
CA PRO A 249 17.58 -16.88 4.61
C PRO A 249 16.72 -18.05 5.07
N ARG A 250 17.35 -19.23 5.27
CA ARG A 250 16.66 -20.44 5.75
C ARG A 250 16.03 -20.24 7.12
N GLU A 251 16.66 -19.43 7.96
CA GLU A 251 16.21 -19.08 9.30
C GLU A 251 15.90 -17.59 9.38
N VAL A 252 14.77 -17.26 9.99
CA VAL A 252 14.31 -15.88 10.17
C VAL A 252 14.70 -15.43 11.57
N THR A 253 15.50 -14.37 11.67
CA THR A 253 15.82 -13.77 12.97
C THR A 253 14.58 -13.14 13.60
N ALA A 254 14.49 -13.06 14.94
CA ALA A 254 13.33 -12.47 15.60
C ALA A 254 12.98 -11.04 15.10
N PRO A 255 13.93 -10.11 14.90
CA PRO A 255 13.61 -8.78 14.35
C PRO A 255 13.07 -8.83 12.92
N GLN A 256 13.57 -9.76 12.08
CA GLN A 256 13.05 -9.94 10.73
C GLN A 256 11.63 -10.51 10.76
N ARG A 257 11.39 -11.51 11.61
CA ARG A 257 10.06 -12.13 11.76
C ARG A 257 9.04 -11.08 12.18
N MET A 258 9.33 -10.34 13.25
CA MET A 258 8.47 -9.24 13.74
C MET A 258 8.10 -8.26 12.62
N LYS A 259 9.10 -7.80 11.84
CA LYS A 259 8.87 -6.95 10.68
C LYS A 259 7.97 -7.65 9.66
N TRP A 260 8.32 -8.84 9.22
CA TRP A 260 7.61 -9.52 8.13
C TRP A 260 6.19 -9.90 8.53
N THR A 261 5.96 -10.28 9.78
CA THR A 261 4.62 -10.49 10.36
C THR A 261 3.80 -9.22 10.22
N GLY A 262 4.33 -8.05 10.62
CA GLY A 262 3.60 -6.78 10.45
C GLY A 262 3.37 -6.33 9.00
N TYR A 263 4.14 -6.85 8.02
CA TYR A 263 3.94 -6.58 6.59
C TYR A 263 3.15 -7.67 5.86
N HIS A 264 2.83 -8.78 6.53
CA HIS A 264 2.27 -9.95 5.86
C HIS A 264 0.85 -9.65 5.36
N GLN A 265 0.00 -9.10 6.21
CA GLN A 265 -1.34 -8.64 5.83
C GLN A 265 -1.29 -7.46 4.84
N PHE A 266 -0.30 -6.56 4.96
CA PHE A 266 -0.09 -5.47 4.00
C PHE A 266 0.15 -5.99 2.58
N ASN A 267 0.87 -7.11 2.44
CA ASN A 267 1.06 -7.78 1.16
C ASN A 267 -0.21 -8.48 0.69
N LEU A 268 -0.88 -9.24 1.57
CA LEU A 268 -2.09 -9.97 1.22
C LEU A 268 -3.25 -9.04 0.83
N TYR A 269 -3.31 -7.83 1.39
CA TYR A 269 -4.24 -6.79 0.95
C TYR A 269 -4.03 -6.40 -0.52
N ALA A 270 -2.79 -6.17 -0.95
CA ALA A 270 -2.49 -5.85 -2.34
C ALA A 270 -2.75 -7.05 -3.28
N PHE A 271 -2.47 -8.27 -2.83
CA PHE A 271 -2.85 -9.48 -3.58
C PHE A 271 -4.36 -9.64 -3.70
N ALA A 272 -5.14 -9.34 -2.66
CA ALA A 272 -6.60 -9.38 -2.71
C ALA A 272 -7.16 -8.48 -3.80
N ARG A 273 -6.57 -7.30 -3.98
CA ARG A 273 -6.92 -6.37 -5.06
C ARG A 273 -6.53 -6.89 -6.44
N LEU A 274 -5.35 -7.49 -6.56
CA LEU A 274 -4.93 -8.13 -7.81
C LEU A 274 -5.81 -9.34 -8.15
N HIS A 275 -6.30 -10.06 -7.15
CA HIS A 275 -7.26 -11.14 -7.34
C HIS A 275 -8.60 -10.64 -7.90
N GLU A 276 -9.10 -9.48 -7.46
CA GLU A 276 -10.29 -8.85 -8.07
C GLU A 276 -10.11 -8.62 -9.57
N ARG A 277 -8.91 -8.18 -9.99
CA ARG A 277 -8.62 -7.88 -11.40
C ARG A 277 -8.26 -9.11 -12.22
N PHE A 278 -7.60 -10.09 -11.62
CA PHE A 278 -7.09 -11.29 -12.29
C PHE A 278 -7.55 -12.58 -11.57
N PRO A 279 -8.86 -12.83 -11.40
CA PRO A 279 -9.36 -13.91 -10.56
C PRO A 279 -8.96 -15.31 -11.05
N GLY A 280 -8.70 -15.46 -12.35
CA GLY A 280 -8.26 -16.73 -12.96
C GLY A 280 -6.75 -16.99 -12.92
N HIS A 281 -5.95 -16.15 -12.27
CA HIS A 281 -4.49 -16.31 -12.28
C HIS A 281 -4.03 -17.55 -11.46
N PRO A 282 -3.10 -18.38 -11.97
CA PRO A 282 -2.66 -19.61 -11.27
C PRO A 282 -2.04 -19.42 -9.88
N LEU A 283 -1.54 -18.21 -9.58
CA LEU A 283 -0.97 -17.87 -8.26
C LEU A 283 -1.92 -18.22 -7.10
N TRP A 284 -3.22 -17.99 -7.26
CA TRP A 284 -4.22 -18.11 -6.19
C TRP A 284 -4.45 -19.56 -5.76
N THR A 285 -4.14 -20.53 -6.63
CA THR A 285 -4.29 -21.96 -6.34
C THR A 285 -2.97 -22.62 -5.91
N ARG A 286 -1.85 -21.87 -5.92
CA ARG A 286 -0.53 -22.36 -5.49
C ARG A 286 -0.55 -22.69 -4.00
N GLY A 287 -0.07 -23.89 -3.63
CA GLY A 287 -0.21 -24.40 -2.27
C GLY A 287 0.52 -23.58 -1.20
N ASP A 288 1.64 -22.94 -1.53
CA ASP A 288 2.35 -22.01 -0.65
C ASP A 288 1.63 -20.66 -0.50
N PHE A 289 1.01 -20.13 -1.56
CA PHE A 289 0.19 -18.93 -1.48
C PHE A 289 -1.04 -19.15 -0.59
N ARG A 290 -1.69 -20.30 -0.70
CA ARG A 290 -2.78 -20.69 0.22
C ARG A 290 -2.32 -20.78 1.67
N ARG A 291 -1.08 -21.25 1.93
CA ARG A 291 -0.51 -21.22 3.30
C ARG A 291 -0.29 -19.79 3.79
N ALA A 292 0.14 -18.88 2.92
CA ALA A 292 0.26 -17.47 3.28
C ALA A 292 -1.11 -16.89 3.68
N VAL A 293 -2.17 -17.16 2.92
CA VAL A 293 -3.52 -16.71 3.30
C VAL A 293 -3.98 -17.35 4.61
N ALA A 294 -3.77 -18.66 4.77
CA ALA A 294 -4.17 -19.39 5.98
C ALA A 294 -3.44 -18.92 7.25
N LEU A 295 -2.23 -18.36 7.13
CA LEU A 295 -1.49 -17.80 8.26
C LEU A 295 -2.26 -16.67 8.96
N LEU A 296 -3.08 -15.89 8.23
CA LEU A 296 -3.91 -14.82 8.83
C LEU A 296 -4.92 -15.34 9.86
N LEU A 297 -5.34 -16.61 9.72
CA LEU A 297 -6.28 -17.27 10.63
C LEU A 297 -5.59 -18.02 11.78
N ALA A 298 -4.26 -18.15 11.74
CA ALA A 298 -3.53 -18.89 12.76
C ALA A 298 -3.49 -18.13 14.09
N PRO A 299 -3.80 -18.76 15.24
CA PRO A 299 -3.70 -18.12 16.54
C PRO A 299 -2.30 -17.55 16.82
N SER A 300 -1.25 -18.27 16.42
CA SER A 300 0.14 -17.83 16.57
C SER A 300 0.43 -16.53 15.81
N TYR A 301 -0.19 -16.32 14.64
CA TYR A 301 -0.03 -15.07 13.90
C TYR A 301 -0.69 -13.90 14.63
N ARG A 302 -1.87 -14.11 15.23
CA ARG A 302 -2.55 -13.10 16.06
C ARG A 302 -1.72 -12.71 17.28
N GLU A 303 -1.15 -13.70 17.95
CA GLU A 303 -0.27 -13.50 19.11
C GLU A 303 0.98 -12.69 18.72
N GLU A 304 1.71 -13.09 17.68
CA GLU A 304 2.89 -12.37 17.18
C GLU A 304 2.58 -10.92 16.73
N LEU A 305 1.39 -10.71 16.15
CA LEU A 305 0.97 -9.39 15.71
C LEU A 305 0.52 -8.51 16.90
N ALA A 306 -0.01 -9.09 17.96
CA ALA A 306 -0.45 -8.37 19.16
C ALA A 306 0.69 -8.10 20.17
N GLU A 307 1.90 -8.61 19.93
CA GLU A 307 3.06 -8.34 20.78
C GLU A 307 3.31 -6.81 20.91
N PRO A 308 3.42 -6.28 22.14
CA PRO A 308 3.68 -4.85 22.37
C PRO A 308 4.93 -4.31 21.68
N GLU A 309 5.94 -5.16 21.51
CA GLU A 309 7.21 -4.85 20.86
C GLU A 309 7.09 -4.76 19.33
N ASN A 310 6.01 -5.28 18.73
CA ASN A 310 5.81 -5.30 17.30
C ASN A 310 5.37 -3.93 16.76
N ILE A 311 6.35 -3.05 16.56
CA ILE A 311 6.14 -1.70 16.03
C ILE A 311 5.60 -1.65 14.59
N TYR A 312 5.53 -2.80 13.89
CA TYR A 312 5.01 -2.89 12.51
C TYR A 312 3.53 -3.31 12.46
N SER A 313 2.91 -3.52 13.62
CA SER A 313 1.52 -3.94 13.79
C SER A 313 0.56 -2.74 13.87
N PHE A 314 -0.54 -2.84 14.65
CA PHE A 314 -1.68 -1.93 14.78
C PHE A 314 -1.35 -0.43 14.72
N GLY A 315 -0.23 -0.01 15.34
CA GLY A 315 0.23 1.38 15.34
C GLY A 315 0.87 1.86 14.03
N TYR A 316 1.04 1.00 13.04
CA TYR A 316 1.70 1.31 11.77
C TYR A 316 0.95 0.75 10.56
N ASN A 317 0.92 -0.58 10.39
CA ASN A 317 0.04 -1.22 9.43
C ASN A 317 -1.25 -1.58 10.17
N PRO A 318 -2.45 -1.24 9.67
CA PRO A 318 -3.68 -1.46 10.40
C PRO A 318 -4.32 -2.83 10.05
N PRO A 319 -3.95 -3.95 10.69
CA PRO A 319 -4.52 -5.27 10.39
C PRO A 319 -6.02 -5.31 10.59
N GLY A 320 -6.57 -4.46 11.48
CA GLY A 320 -8.01 -4.31 11.66
C GLY A 320 -8.78 -3.89 10.42
N PHE A 321 -8.11 -3.22 9.48
CA PHE A 321 -8.71 -2.79 8.22
C PHE A 321 -8.26 -3.70 7.05
N GLU A 322 -7.05 -4.25 7.13
CA GLU A 322 -6.41 -4.99 6.04
C GLU A 322 -6.81 -6.48 6.01
N ILE A 323 -6.75 -7.17 7.15
CA ILE A 323 -6.96 -8.62 7.22
C ILE A 323 -8.36 -9.01 6.76
N PRO A 324 -9.44 -8.36 7.20
CA PRO A 324 -10.78 -8.81 6.81
C PRO A 324 -11.04 -8.69 5.31
N TYR A 325 -10.51 -7.64 4.66
CA TYR A 325 -10.59 -7.53 3.20
C TYR A 325 -9.75 -8.60 2.49
N ALA A 326 -8.55 -8.89 2.99
CA ALA A 326 -7.72 -9.95 2.42
C ALA A 326 -8.40 -11.32 2.52
N LEU A 327 -8.99 -11.65 3.68
CA LEU A 327 -9.74 -12.89 3.90
C LEU A 327 -11.02 -12.95 3.05
N GLU A 328 -11.74 -11.84 2.89
CA GLU A 328 -12.92 -11.77 2.02
C GLU A 328 -12.61 -12.16 0.57
N ARG A 329 -11.43 -11.75 0.06
CA ARG A 329 -11.07 -11.94 -1.35
C ARG A 329 -10.26 -13.21 -1.62
N LEU A 330 -9.43 -13.63 -0.68
CA LEU A 330 -8.47 -14.72 -0.86
C LEU A 330 -8.76 -15.93 0.02
N GLY A 331 -9.52 -15.75 1.11
CA GLY A 331 -9.86 -16.79 2.05
C GLY A 331 -10.99 -17.69 1.53
N ASP A 332 -11.12 -18.85 2.17
CA ASP A 332 -12.21 -19.81 1.95
C ASP A 332 -13.04 -19.88 3.23
N LEU A 333 -13.72 -18.77 3.54
CA LEU A 333 -14.53 -18.59 4.74
C LEU A 333 -16.01 -18.50 4.37
N THR A 334 -16.89 -19.01 5.23
CA THR A 334 -18.32 -18.70 5.13
C THR A 334 -18.57 -17.22 5.48
N PRO A 335 -19.72 -16.64 5.10
CA PRO A 335 -20.09 -15.28 5.50
C PRO A 335 -20.04 -15.07 7.02
N GLU A 336 -20.45 -16.07 7.80
CA GLU A 336 -20.44 -16.02 9.26
C GLU A 336 -19.01 -15.98 9.82
N GLU A 337 -18.12 -16.85 9.34
CA GLU A 337 -16.71 -16.86 9.73
C GLU A 337 -16.00 -15.56 9.36
N LEU A 338 -16.30 -15.02 8.17
CA LEU A 338 -15.76 -13.72 7.74
C LEU A 338 -16.22 -12.58 8.65
N GLU A 339 -17.47 -12.58 9.08
CA GLU A 339 -18.01 -11.55 9.98
C GLU A 339 -17.39 -11.65 11.39
N GLU A 340 -17.13 -12.86 11.88
CA GLU A 340 -16.38 -13.08 13.12
C GLU A 340 -14.97 -12.49 13.02
N GLU A 341 -14.26 -12.73 11.91
CA GLU A 341 -12.94 -12.15 11.66
C GLU A 341 -12.98 -10.62 11.54
N ARG A 342 -13.96 -10.07 10.79
CA ARG A 342 -14.16 -8.62 10.67
C ARG A 342 -14.34 -7.96 12.04
N SER A 343 -15.25 -8.50 12.85
CA SER A 343 -15.55 -8.00 14.18
C SER A 343 -14.30 -8.06 15.07
N PHE A 344 -13.63 -9.21 15.11
CA PHE A 344 -12.43 -9.39 15.92
C PHE A 344 -11.34 -8.38 15.56
N TRP A 345 -10.94 -8.32 14.29
CA TRP A 345 -9.83 -7.48 13.85
C TRP A 345 -10.12 -5.99 13.98
N LEU A 346 -11.35 -5.56 13.70
CA LEU A 346 -11.77 -4.17 13.87
C LEU A 346 -11.75 -3.76 15.36
N GLU A 347 -12.28 -4.61 16.24
CA GLU A 347 -12.26 -4.37 17.69
C GLU A 347 -10.82 -4.25 18.22
N GLN A 348 -9.91 -5.12 17.76
CA GLN A 348 -8.49 -5.03 18.15
C GLN A 348 -7.86 -3.70 17.70
N GLN A 349 -8.11 -3.27 16.47
CA GLN A 349 -7.56 -2.01 15.95
C GLN A 349 -8.10 -0.80 16.71
N ILE A 350 -9.42 -0.73 16.95
CA ILE A 350 -10.04 0.35 17.72
C ILE A 350 -9.47 0.37 19.14
N SER A 351 -9.42 -0.80 19.79
CA SER A 351 -8.91 -0.93 21.16
C SER A 351 -7.46 -0.45 21.28
N ALA A 352 -6.60 -0.83 20.33
CA ALA A 352 -5.19 -0.49 20.34
C ALA A 352 -4.91 0.99 20.01
N THR A 353 -5.66 1.58 19.08
CA THR A 353 -5.21 2.83 18.42
C THR A 353 -6.21 3.97 18.38
N PHE A 354 -7.51 3.72 18.51
CA PHE A 354 -8.53 4.78 18.40
C PHE A 354 -8.62 5.61 19.68
N ASP A 355 -8.44 6.93 19.61
CA ASP A 355 -8.65 7.85 20.73
C ASP A 355 -10.04 8.49 20.66
N PRO A 356 -10.96 8.18 21.59
CA PRO A 356 -12.31 8.72 21.57
C PRO A 356 -12.36 10.23 21.83
N ARG A 357 -11.29 10.85 22.38
CA ARG A 357 -11.26 12.31 22.62
C ARG A 357 -11.03 13.07 21.33
N THR A 358 -10.15 12.56 20.48
CA THR A 358 -9.78 13.19 19.20
C THR A 358 -10.59 12.64 18.03
N GLY A 359 -11.22 11.46 18.18
CA GLY A 359 -11.92 10.77 17.11
C GLY A 359 -10.98 10.22 16.02
N GLN A 360 -9.72 9.94 16.38
CA GLN A 360 -8.64 9.59 15.44
C GLN A 360 -7.87 8.36 15.92
N PHE A 361 -7.16 7.69 15.02
CA PHE A 361 -6.30 6.55 15.35
C PHE A 361 -4.90 7.04 15.72
N SER A 362 -4.77 7.57 16.94
CA SER A 362 -3.58 8.28 17.43
C SER A 362 -2.91 7.63 18.64
N ARG A 363 -3.50 6.60 19.25
CA ARG A 363 -2.88 5.86 20.37
C ARG A 363 -1.88 4.83 19.85
N GLY A 364 -0.80 4.62 20.62
CA GLY A 364 0.16 3.55 20.34
C GLY A 364 0.92 3.67 19.02
N THR A 365 0.94 4.86 18.42
CA THR A 365 1.60 5.12 17.14
C THR A 365 2.56 6.29 17.26
N ALA A 366 3.66 6.24 16.51
CA ALA A 366 4.52 7.39 16.31
C ALA A 366 3.94 8.34 15.25
N ASP A 367 3.13 7.84 14.31
CA ASP A 367 2.66 8.57 13.13
C ASP A 367 1.12 8.60 13.06
N PRO A 368 0.47 9.41 13.93
CA PRO A 368 -0.99 9.44 14.03
C PRO A 368 -1.67 9.98 12.76
N ALA A 369 -0.99 10.86 12.01
CA ALA A 369 -1.53 11.42 10.77
C ALA A 369 -1.68 10.33 9.70
N THR A 370 -0.62 9.53 9.48
CA THR A 370 -0.68 8.42 8.53
C THR A 370 -1.63 7.34 9.02
N LEU A 371 -1.53 6.90 10.28
CA LEU A 371 -2.37 5.80 10.77
C LEU A 371 -3.87 6.14 10.69
N THR A 372 -4.26 7.37 11.05
CA THR A 372 -5.66 7.81 10.93
C THR A 372 -6.12 7.80 9.47
N ALA A 373 -5.29 8.30 8.55
CA ALA A 373 -5.65 8.33 7.13
C ALA A 373 -5.78 6.91 6.52
N ARG A 374 -5.03 5.92 7.05
CA ARG A 374 -5.09 4.51 6.62
C ARG A 374 -6.44 3.83 6.92
N ILE A 375 -7.39 4.50 7.59
CA ILE A 375 -8.79 4.07 7.61
C ILE A 375 -9.38 3.90 6.20
N CYS A 376 -8.75 4.52 5.18
CA CYS A 376 -9.07 4.33 3.78
C CYS A 376 -9.18 2.85 3.35
N GLU A 377 -8.46 1.95 4.00
CA GLU A 377 -8.51 0.52 3.65
C GLU A 377 -9.88 -0.10 3.93
N LEU A 378 -10.66 0.45 4.87
CA LEU A 378 -12.04 0.03 5.11
C LEU A 378 -12.94 0.29 3.90
N THR A 379 -12.68 1.30 3.08
CA THR A 379 -13.55 1.67 1.94
C THR A 379 -13.81 0.51 0.98
N ARG A 380 -12.93 -0.51 0.95
CA ARG A 380 -13.02 -1.67 0.05
C ARG A 380 -13.75 -2.89 0.61
N TRP A 381 -14.08 -2.92 1.90
CA TRP A 381 -14.91 -4.01 2.45
C TRP A 381 -16.27 -4.04 1.77
N SER A 382 -16.82 -5.23 1.50
CA SER A 382 -18.21 -5.30 1.06
C SER A 382 -19.19 -4.93 2.17
N GLU A 383 -20.37 -4.46 1.77
CA GLU A 383 -21.53 -4.21 2.66
C GLU A 383 -22.30 -5.50 3.00
N ARG A 384 -21.80 -6.66 2.59
CA ARG A 384 -22.48 -7.96 2.74
C ARG A 384 -22.41 -8.47 4.16
#